data_AF-A0A9D1TR85-F1
#
_entry.id   AF-A0A9D1TR85-F1
#
_cell.length_a   1.000
_cell.length_b   1.000
_cell.length_c   1.000
_cell.angle_alpha   90.00
_cell.angle_beta   90.00
_cell.angle_gamma   90.00
#
_symmetry.space_group_name_H-M   'P 1'
#
loop_
_entity.id
_entity.type
_entity.pdbx_description
1 polymer ?
#
loop_
_entity_poly.entity_id
_entity_poly.type
_entity_poly.pdbx_seq_one_letter_code
_entity_poly.pdbx_strand_id
1 'polypeptide(L)'
;MAAFHAICSKCGRSIFTECKDETFYCPYCGEPLTRSGLAAEGNVVNVEQARSDYATAHGYFNAGDYAMACMYFERVCAADRNNFFADYFRRLSDIRRKRQEGKLCGAEFIMDMLTEPVAKMKLTSQPQSVKRGFLLHAFSEAEALLGALYDTIGAIYSKPEDIDRARAEYIAMGRECRRLTMLDRDVALLDDPEVGGHAVSVCEVVIKALQKAVSFISVGDVLSEPSEQICGEAKALYGVFIHFARSVRPGYNVGGCDAVYADNRAYNEIAKKAIAEYTAVNRTDARKQLTTKGKPFDDMIYRCRSAFDYTYNTIFVCPGGKTGGKEEEALITDAFAFAVQLLLPRTTLGIDGYAEVSAMDLASLSEFSRKLNALIGELETINRPLLDVQLEKLYSAVCDCVRYRYNDEEPRMRREIDAARLGKNKQYFHYRNLLYGLVCASAAALTRIVPYTSRRQSERIRLLRAGKQAADGLLYLFGYKLEDIESVPKFASLAEIYGCLNTDLKAMS
;
A
#
# COMPACT_ATOMS: atom_id res chain seq x y z
N MET A 1 -44.66 -43.10 14.97
CA MET A 1 -45.59 -42.05 15.44
C MET A 1 -44.95 -40.71 15.13
N ALA A 2 -45.71 -39.72 14.63
CA ALA A 2 -45.09 -38.57 13.98
C ALA A 2 -44.53 -37.58 15.01
N ALA A 3 -43.25 -37.73 15.33
CA ALA A 3 -42.45 -36.63 15.86
C ALA A 3 -42.64 -35.40 14.97
N PHE A 4 -42.77 -34.21 15.55
CA PHE A 4 -42.98 -32.99 14.78
C PHE A 4 -41.82 -32.01 14.95
N HIS A 5 -41.46 -31.35 13.85
CA HIS A 5 -40.49 -30.28 13.83
C HIS A 5 -41.19 -28.92 13.86
N ALA A 6 -40.68 -28.02 14.68
CA ALA A 6 -41.15 -26.65 14.73
C ALA A 6 -40.00 -25.68 15.06
N ILE A 7 -40.28 -24.39 14.99
CA ILE A 7 -39.38 -23.31 15.40
C ILE A 7 -39.99 -22.65 16.64
N CYS A 8 -39.24 -22.56 17.74
CA CYS A 8 -39.73 -21.89 18.94
C CYS A 8 -39.97 -20.40 18.65
N SER A 9 -41.19 -19.90 18.90
CA SER A 9 -41.56 -18.51 18.65
C SER A 9 -40.87 -17.50 19.57
N LYS A 10 -40.31 -17.96 20.69
CA LYS A 10 -39.58 -17.11 21.66
C LYS A 10 -38.09 -17.06 21.39
N CYS A 11 -37.43 -18.22 21.27
CA CYS A 11 -35.97 -18.27 21.11
C CYS A 11 -35.49 -18.52 19.67
N GLY A 12 -36.41 -18.74 18.73
CA GLY A 12 -36.12 -18.95 17.31
C GLY A 12 -35.43 -20.28 16.98
N ARG A 13 -35.21 -21.17 17.95
CA ARG A 13 -34.50 -22.44 17.72
C ARG A 13 -35.41 -23.53 17.16
N SER A 14 -34.86 -24.35 16.28
CA SER A 14 -35.53 -25.55 15.78
C SER A 14 -35.66 -26.58 16.91
N ILE A 15 -36.89 -27.04 17.11
CA ILE A 15 -37.29 -28.00 18.12
C ILE A 15 -37.78 -29.28 17.45
N PHE A 16 -37.32 -30.41 17.97
CA PHE A 16 -37.85 -31.73 17.64
C PHE A 16 -38.49 -32.28 18.89
N THR A 17 -39.77 -32.61 18.83
CA THR A 17 -40.50 -33.11 19.98
C THR A 17 -41.39 -34.29 19.63
N GLU A 18 -41.40 -35.26 20.53
CA GLU A 18 -42.26 -36.43 20.53
C GLU A 18 -43.34 -36.27 21.61
N CYS A 19 -43.97 -35.09 21.70
CA CYS A 19 -44.98 -34.82 22.72
C CYS A 19 -46.40 -35.09 22.19
N LYS A 20 -47.21 -35.79 23.00
CA LYS A 20 -48.63 -36.09 22.72
C LYS A 20 -49.55 -34.93 23.10
N ASP A 21 -49.07 -34.03 23.96
CA ASP A 21 -49.87 -32.97 24.55
C ASP A 21 -49.88 -31.73 23.66
N GLU A 22 -51.00 -31.00 23.66
CA GLU A 22 -51.14 -29.73 22.93
C GLU A 22 -50.18 -28.66 23.46
N THR A 23 -49.73 -28.79 24.71
CA THR A 23 -48.77 -27.91 25.38
C THR A 23 -47.49 -28.66 25.70
N PHE A 24 -46.35 -28.08 25.38
CA PHE A 24 -45.03 -28.63 25.69
C PHE A 24 -44.03 -27.49 25.92
N TYR A 25 -42.88 -27.78 26.50
CA TYR A 25 -41.87 -26.76 26.83
C TYR A 25 -40.74 -26.76 25.80
N CYS A 26 -40.27 -25.58 25.42
CA CYS A 26 -39.08 -25.45 24.58
C CYS A 26 -37.86 -25.98 25.34
N PRO A 27 -37.12 -26.97 24.81
CA PRO A 27 -35.96 -27.57 25.49
C PRO A 27 -34.77 -26.60 25.65
N TYR A 28 -34.82 -25.43 24.98
CA TYR A 28 -33.73 -24.45 25.00
C TYR A 28 -34.01 -23.22 25.87
N CYS A 29 -35.26 -22.76 25.96
CA CYS A 29 -35.60 -21.55 26.71
C CYS A 29 -36.63 -21.79 27.83
N GLY A 30 -37.16 -23.01 27.95
CA GLY A 30 -38.12 -23.36 29.00
C GLY A 30 -39.51 -22.76 28.82
N GLU A 31 -39.76 -22.03 27.73
CA GLU A 31 -41.06 -21.41 27.47
C GLU A 31 -42.13 -22.47 27.12
N PRO A 32 -43.35 -22.38 27.69
CA PRO A 32 -44.47 -23.19 27.26
C PRO A 32 -44.92 -22.78 25.86
N LEU A 33 -45.12 -23.77 24.99
CA LEU A 33 -45.54 -23.63 23.61
C LEU A 33 -46.78 -24.48 23.36
N THR A 34 -47.65 -24.02 22.47
CA THR A 34 -48.79 -24.82 21.98
C THR A 34 -48.63 -25.14 20.50
N ARG A 35 -49.06 -26.34 20.10
CA ARG A 35 -48.93 -26.78 18.70
C ARG A 35 -49.79 -25.94 17.77
N SER A 36 -51.02 -25.61 18.17
CA SER A 36 -51.92 -24.71 17.46
C SER A 36 -51.37 -23.28 17.31
N GLY A 37 -50.73 -22.75 18.37
CA GLY A 37 -50.07 -21.45 18.32
C GLY A 37 -48.92 -21.40 17.33
N LEU A 38 -48.04 -22.41 17.36
CA LEU A 38 -46.95 -22.54 16.39
C LEU A 38 -47.46 -22.72 14.95
N ALA A 39 -48.55 -23.45 14.75
CA ALA A 39 -49.15 -23.61 13.42
C ALA A 39 -49.73 -22.29 12.89
N ALA A 40 -50.41 -21.51 13.73
CA ALA A 40 -50.97 -20.21 13.35
C ALA A 40 -49.87 -19.19 12.98
N GLU A 41 -48.71 -19.27 13.61
CA GLU A 41 -47.54 -18.44 13.31
C GLU A 41 -46.71 -18.94 12.11
N GLY A 42 -47.06 -20.09 11.54
CA GLY A 42 -46.29 -20.73 10.46
C GLY A 42 -44.94 -21.28 10.91
N ASN A 43 -44.80 -21.62 12.19
CA ASN A 43 -43.59 -22.13 12.82
C ASN A 43 -43.54 -23.67 12.85
N VAL A 44 -44.55 -24.37 12.33
CA VAL A 44 -44.52 -25.83 12.13
C VAL A 44 -43.83 -26.16 10.81
N VAL A 45 -42.79 -26.98 10.88
CA VAL A 45 -41.94 -27.33 9.73
C VAL A 45 -42.50 -28.57 9.03
N ASN A 46 -42.79 -28.45 7.74
CA ASN A 46 -43.12 -29.61 6.91
C ASN A 46 -41.84 -30.30 6.42
N VAL A 47 -41.38 -31.27 7.21
CA VAL A 47 -40.10 -31.97 7.02
C VAL A 47 -40.06 -32.77 5.73
N GLU A 48 -41.17 -33.42 5.38
CA GLU A 48 -41.25 -34.26 4.18
C GLU A 48 -41.18 -33.40 2.92
N GLN A 49 -41.92 -32.29 2.90
CA GLN A 49 -41.86 -31.32 1.81
C GLN A 49 -40.47 -30.69 1.72
N ALA A 50 -39.90 -30.22 2.83
CA ALA A 50 -38.56 -29.63 2.85
C ALA A 50 -37.50 -30.63 2.36
N ARG A 51 -37.60 -31.91 2.73
CA ARG A 51 -36.68 -32.96 2.27
C ARG A 51 -36.84 -33.23 0.77
N SER A 52 -38.08 -33.32 0.28
CA SER A 52 -38.37 -33.51 -1.14
C SER A 52 -37.83 -32.35 -1.97
N ASP A 53 -38.18 -31.12 -1.60
CA ASP A 53 -37.73 -29.90 -2.30
C ASP A 53 -36.21 -29.76 -2.25
N TYR A 54 -35.56 -30.11 -1.13
CA TYR A 54 -34.11 -30.08 -1.02
C TYR A 54 -33.43 -31.09 -1.97
N ALA A 55 -33.97 -32.31 -2.08
CA ALA A 55 -33.46 -33.31 -3.01
C ALA A 55 -33.62 -32.86 -4.47
N THR A 56 -34.78 -32.30 -4.82
CA THR A 56 -35.03 -31.72 -6.14
C THR A 56 -34.10 -30.54 -6.43
N ALA A 57 -33.91 -29.63 -5.46
CA ALA A 57 -32.99 -28.49 -5.59
C ALA A 57 -31.56 -28.94 -5.89
N HIS A 58 -31.06 -29.95 -5.16
CA HIS A 58 -29.74 -30.54 -5.40
C HIS A 58 -29.63 -31.19 -6.77
N GLY A 59 -30.69 -31.83 -7.26
CA GLY A 59 -30.75 -32.36 -8.63
C GLY A 59 -30.47 -31.27 -9.68
N TYR A 60 -31.17 -30.13 -9.58
CA TYR A 60 -30.94 -28.99 -10.46
C TYR A 60 -29.57 -28.34 -10.28
N PHE A 61 -29.11 -28.21 -9.03
CA PHE A 61 -27.80 -27.64 -8.72
C PHE A 61 -26.68 -28.44 -9.38
N ASN A 62 -26.72 -29.77 -9.28
CA ASN A 62 -25.74 -30.66 -9.90
C ASN A 62 -25.84 -30.67 -11.43
N ALA A 63 -27.03 -30.44 -11.99
CA ALA A 63 -27.24 -30.30 -13.43
C ALA A 63 -26.81 -28.91 -13.97
N GLY A 64 -26.46 -27.97 -13.10
CA GLY A 64 -26.06 -26.60 -13.48
C GLY A 64 -27.23 -25.66 -13.79
N ASP A 65 -28.47 -26.06 -13.49
CA ASP A 65 -29.65 -25.21 -13.59
C ASP A 65 -29.85 -24.43 -12.28
N TYR A 66 -29.04 -23.39 -12.11
CA TYR A 66 -29.01 -22.62 -10.86
C TYR A 66 -30.25 -21.76 -10.65
N ALA A 67 -31.00 -21.42 -11.71
CA ALA A 67 -32.27 -20.71 -11.57
C ALA A 67 -33.30 -21.60 -10.88
N MET A 68 -33.48 -22.83 -11.37
CA MET A 68 -34.38 -23.79 -10.75
C MET A 68 -33.89 -24.24 -9.38
N ALA A 69 -32.59 -24.47 -9.21
CA ALA A 69 -32.01 -24.81 -7.90
C ALA A 69 -32.32 -23.72 -6.86
N CYS A 70 -32.12 -22.44 -7.19
CA CYS A 70 -32.40 -21.32 -6.30
C CYS A 70 -33.87 -21.30 -5.87
N MET A 71 -34.81 -21.44 -6.82
CA MET A 71 -36.25 -21.46 -6.54
C MET A 71 -36.64 -22.60 -5.59
N TYR A 72 -36.08 -23.80 -5.76
CA TYR A 72 -36.39 -24.92 -4.86
C TYR A 72 -35.72 -24.77 -3.49
N PHE A 73 -34.48 -24.28 -3.40
CA PHE A 73 -33.88 -23.96 -2.10
C PHE A 73 -34.64 -22.84 -1.35
N GLU A 74 -35.22 -21.86 -2.06
CA GLU A 74 -36.13 -20.87 -1.48
C GLU A 74 -37.36 -21.50 -0.85
N ARG A 75 -37.97 -22.50 -1.50
CA ARG A 75 -39.10 -23.26 -0.94
C ARG A 75 -38.70 -24.01 0.33
N VAL A 76 -37.50 -24.61 0.35
CA VAL A 76 -36.97 -25.24 1.55
C VAL A 76 -36.80 -24.24 2.68
N CYS A 77 -36.25 -23.04 2.40
CA CYS A 77 -36.11 -21.98 3.40
C CYS A 77 -37.45 -21.44 3.90
N ALA A 78 -38.47 -21.42 3.04
CA ALA A 78 -39.83 -21.03 3.43
C ALA A 78 -40.48 -22.08 4.35
N ALA A 79 -40.23 -23.36 4.10
CA ALA A 79 -40.73 -24.47 4.91
C ALA A 79 -39.94 -24.67 6.22
N ASP A 80 -38.64 -24.40 6.22
CA ASP A 80 -37.73 -24.44 7.38
C ASP A 80 -36.76 -23.25 7.35
N ARG A 81 -37.12 -22.17 8.06
CA ARG A 81 -36.37 -20.91 8.06
C ARG A 81 -34.97 -21.03 8.68
N ASN A 82 -34.75 -22.05 9.49
CA ASN A 82 -33.48 -22.31 10.16
C ASN A 82 -32.57 -23.26 9.36
N ASN A 83 -32.99 -23.71 8.17
CA ASN A 83 -32.20 -24.59 7.32
C ASN A 83 -31.01 -23.84 6.69
N PHE A 84 -29.87 -23.85 7.39
CA PHE A 84 -28.66 -23.16 6.95
C PHE A 84 -28.04 -23.78 5.69
N PHE A 85 -28.21 -25.08 5.44
CA PHE A 85 -27.75 -25.71 4.20
C PHE A 85 -28.51 -25.17 2.99
N ALA A 86 -29.85 -25.12 3.08
CA ALA A 86 -30.67 -24.60 2.01
C ALA A 86 -30.38 -23.12 1.73
N ASP A 87 -30.21 -22.30 2.78
CA ASP A 87 -29.88 -20.89 2.58
C ASP A 87 -28.48 -20.68 1.95
N TYR A 88 -27.50 -21.50 2.33
CA TYR A 88 -26.18 -21.51 1.69
C TYR A 88 -26.29 -21.82 0.19
N PHE A 89 -26.92 -22.96 -0.16
CA PHE A 89 -27.01 -23.39 -1.55
C PHE A 89 -27.91 -22.49 -2.40
N ARG A 90 -28.93 -21.86 -1.81
CA ARG A 90 -29.73 -20.80 -2.46
C ARG A 90 -28.83 -19.64 -2.90
N ARG A 91 -28.04 -19.10 -1.97
CA ARG A 91 -27.13 -17.98 -2.23
C ARG A 91 -26.03 -18.36 -3.22
N LEU A 92 -25.45 -19.55 -3.08
CA LEU A 92 -24.47 -20.08 -4.03
C LEU A 92 -25.05 -20.26 -5.44
N SER A 93 -26.31 -20.72 -5.54
CA SER A 93 -27.01 -20.82 -6.81
C SER A 93 -27.17 -19.44 -7.46
N ASP A 94 -27.57 -18.41 -6.71
CA ASP A 94 -27.68 -17.05 -7.25
C ASP A 94 -26.32 -16.51 -7.75
N ILE A 95 -25.24 -16.76 -7.01
CA ILE A 95 -23.88 -16.39 -7.42
C ILE A 95 -23.49 -17.09 -8.73
N ARG A 96 -23.67 -18.41 -8.81
CA ARG A 96 -23.31 -19.19 -9.99
C ARG A 96 -24.19 -18.87 -11.20
N ARG A 97 -25.48 -18.59 -10.99
CA ARG A 97 -26.41 -18.09 -12.02
C ARG A 97 -25.93 -16.76 -12.60
N LYS A 98 -25.63 -15.77 -11.75
CA LYS A 98 -25.10 -14.47 -12.20
C LYS A 98 -23.82 -14.64 -13.01
N ARG A 99 -22.93 -15.56 -12.59
CA ARG A 99 -21.71 -15.89 -13.34
C ARG A 99 -22.01 -16.51 -14.71
N GLN A 100 -23.01 -17.39 -14.83
CA GLN A 100 -23.47 -17.91 -16.13
C GLN A 100 -24.03 -16.80 -17.04
N GLU A 101 -24.66 -15.78 -16.46
CA GLU A 101 -25.12 -14.57 -17.17
C GLU A 101 -23.97 -13.59 -17.51
N GLY A 102 -22.72 -13.94 -17.22
CA GLY A 102 -21.55 -13.07 -17.44
C GLY A 102 -21.45 -11.90 -16.45
N LYS A 103 -22.23 -11.92 -15.35
CA LYS A 103 -22.20 -10.89 -14.31
C LYS A 103 -21.30 -11.32 -13.16
N LEU A 104 -20.50 -10.38 -12.67
CA LEU A 104 -19.67 -10.59 -11.48
C LEU A 104 -20.49 -10.31 -10.22
N CYS A 105 -20.38 -11.19 -9.23
CA CYS A 105 -20.95 -10.94 -7.92
C CYS A 105 -19.94 -10.19 -7.06
N GLY A 106 -20.36 -9.10 -6.44
CA GLY A 106 -19.56 -8.40 -5.45
C GLY A 106 -19.28 -9.25 -4.21
N ALA A 107 -18.30 -8.82 -3.42
CA ALA A 107 -17.91 -9.49 -2.18
C ALA A 107 -19.08 -9.58 -1.17
N GLU A 108 -20.01 -8.62 -1.19
CA GLU A 108 -21.21 -8.64 -0.35
C GLU A 108 -22.00 -9.96 -0.49
N PHE A 109 -22.20 -10.45 -1.71
CA PHE A 109 -22.98 -11.66 -1.99
C PHE A 109 -22.26 -12.91 -1.50
N ILE A 110 -20.92 -12.95 -1.64
CA ILE A 110 -20.09 -14.06 -1.17
C ILE A 110 -20.08 -14.10 0.35
N MET A 111 -19.96 -12.93 1.00
CA MET A 111 -20.02 -12.83 2.46
C MET A 111 -21.40 -13.16 3.01
N ASP A 112 -22.46 -12.80 2.31
CA ASP A 112 -23.83 -13.20 2.60
C ASP A 112 -24.02 -14.73 2.51
N MET A 113 -23.46 -15.36 1.48
CA MET A 113 -23.47 -16.83 1.31
C MET A 113 -22.83 -17.53 2.50
N LEU A 114 -21.82 -16.93 3.12
CA LEU A 114 -21.11 -17.49 4.28
C LEU A 114 -21.78 -17.12 5.61
N THR A 115 -21.93 -15.83 5.89
CA THR A 115 -22.25 -15.33 7.23
C THR A 115 -23.71 -15.58 7.64
N GLU A 116 -24.65 -15.53 6.69
CA GLU A 116 -26.08 -15.70 6.97
C GLU A 116 -26.42 -17.16 7.35
N PRO A 117 -25.95 -18.19 6.62
CA PRO A 117 -26.06 -19.57 7.07
C PRO A 117 -25.38 -19.82 8.41
N VAL A 118 -24.17 -19.28 8.63
CA VAL A 118 -23.45 -19.46 9.90
C VAL A 118 -24.24 -18.88 11.08
N ALA A 119 -24.85 -17.70 10.92
CA ALA A 119 -25.71 -17.10 11.92
C ALA A 119 -26.94 -17.98 12.26
N LYS A 120 -27.46 -18.75 11.29
CA LYS A 120 -28.56 -19.71 11.49
C LYS A 120 -28.11 -21.02 12.15
N MET A 121 -26.85 -21.43 12.05
CA MET A 121 -26.37 -22.68 12.64
C MET A 121 -26.62 -22.77 14.16
N LYS A 122 -26.55 -21.65 14.88
CA LYS A 122 -26.85 -21.58 16.33
C LYS A 122 -28.31 -21.87 16.68
N LEU A 123 -29.21 -21.74 15.70
CA LEU A 123 -30.63 -22.00 15.84
C LEU A 123 -30.98 -23.48 15.62
N THR A 124 -30.02 -24.29 15.19
CA THR A 124 -30.23 -25.70 14.86
C THR A 124 -29.57 -26.65 15.87
N SER A 125 -30.19 -27.82 16.05
CA SER A 125 -29.69 -28.95 16.85
C SER A 125 -28.77 -29.89 16.09
N GLN A 126 -28.25 -29.49 14.93
CA GLN A 126 -27.40 -30.35 14.11
C GLN A 126 -26.12 -30.78 14.86
N PRO A 127 -25.65 -32.03 14.68
CA PRO A 127 -24.41 -32.50 15.29
C PRO A 127 -23.22 -31.62 14.93
N GLN A 128 -22.26 -31.49 15.85
CA GLN A 128 -21.06 -30.67 15.63
C GLN A 128 -20.23 -31.15 14.42
N SER A 129 -20.21 -32.45 14.13
CA SER A 129 -19.55 -33.01 12.93
C SER A 129 -20.17 -32.49 11.63
N VAL A 130 -21.51 -32.36 11.57
CA VAL A 130 -22.24 -31.81 10.42
C VAL A 130 -21.95 -30.32 10.27
N LYS A 131 -21.98 -29.58 11.38
CA LYS A 131 -21.63 -28.14 11.43
C LYS A 131 -20.20 -27.89 10.96
N ARG A 132 -19.25 -28.69 11.44
CA ARG A 132 -17.84 -28.66 11.02
C ARG A 132 -17.68 -28.92 9.53
N GLY A 133 -18.28 -29.99 9.01
CA GLY A 133 -18.20 -30.33 7.59
C GLY A 133 -18.77 -29.24 6.68
N PHE A 134 -19.87 -28.61 7.09
CA PHE A 134 -20.42 -27.43 6.41
C PHE A 134 -19.44 -26.26 6.39
N LEU A 135 -18.87 -25.89 7.54
CA LEU A 135 -17.96 -24.75 7.64
C LEU A 135 -16.70 -24.93 6.78
N LEU A 136 -16.10 -26.13 6.77
CA LEU A 136 -14.95 -26.44 5.90
C LEU A 136 -15.28 -26.18 4.44
N HIS A 137 -16.44 -26.66 3.97
CA HIS A 137 -16.88 -26.45 2.60
C HIS A 137 -17.19 -24.96 2.32
N ALA A 138 -17.92 -24.30 3.22
CA ALA A 138 -18.38 -22.93 3.03
C ALA A 138 -17.22 -21.92 3.01
N PHE A 139 -16.23 -22.06 3.90
CA PHE A 139 -15.04 -21.19 3.88
C PHE A 139 -14.18 -21.46 2.65
N SER A 140 -13.98 -22.71 2.26
CA SER A 140 -13.23 -23.08 1.05
C SER A 140 -13.88 -22.52 -0.23
N GLU A 141 -15.20 -22.62 -0.35
CA GLU A 141 -15.94 -22.04 -1.49
C GLU A 141 -15.85 -20.50 -1.46
N ALA A 142 -15.97 -19.87 -0.30
CA ALA A 142 -15.82 -18.42 -0.16
C ALA A 142 -14.42 -17.93 -0.57
N GLU A 143 -13.37 -18.65 -0.16
CA GLU A 143 -11.98 -18.40 -0.56
C GLU A 143 -11.84 -18.44 -2.09
N ALA A 144 -12.35 -19.52 -2.72
CA ALA A 144 -12.28 -19.68 -4.17
C ALA A 144 -13.04 -18.58 -4.93
N LEU A 145 -14.24 -18.22 -4.47
CA LEU A 145 -15.05 -17.17 -5.08
C LEU A 145 -14.42 -15.77 -4.93
N LEU A 146 -13.84 -15.48 -3.75
CA LEU A 146 -13.13 -14.22 -3.50
C LEU A 146 -11.84 -14.14 -4.32
N GLY A 147 -11.12 -15.25 -4.49
CA GLY A 147 -9.95 -15.33 -5.36
C GLY A 147 -10.32 -15.03 -6.83
N ALA A 148 -11.39 -15.65 -7.32
CA ALA A 148 -11.90 -15.37 -8.67
C ALA A 148 -12.36 -13.90 -8.82
N LEU A 149 -12.98 -13.31 -7.80
CA LEU A 149 -13.35 -11.89 -7.79
C LEU A 149 -12.10 -11.00 -7.86
N TYR A 150 -11.09 -11.28 -7.04
CA TYR A 150 -9.81 -10.55 -7.04
C TYR A 150 -9.16 -10.54 -8.43
N ASP A 151 -9.08 -11.69 -9.09
CA ASP A 151 -8.51 -11.81 -10.43
C ASP A 151 -9.35 -11.07 -11.47
N THR A 152 -10.69 -11.14 -11.34
CA THR A 152 -11.60 -10.49 -12.28
C THR A 152 -11.55 -8.96 -12.18
N ILE A 153 -11.44 -8.40 -10.98
CA ILE A 153 -11.24 -6.95 -10.80
C ILE A 153 -10.00 -6.50 -11.58
N GLY A 154 -8.89 -7.24 -11.45
CA GLY A 154 -7.64 -6.93 -12.16
C GLY A 154 -7.77 -7.05 -13.68
N ALA A 155 -8.56 -8.00 -14.18
CA ALA A 155 -8.79 -8.19 -15.61
C ALA A 155 -9.69 -7.10 -16.21
N ILE A 156 -10.81 -6.77 -15.56
CA ILE A 156 -11.78 -5.76 -16.03
C ILE A 156 -11.14 -4.38 -16.04
N TYR A 157 -10.44 -4.02 -14.97
CA TYR A 157 -9.85 -2.70 -14.79
C TYR A 157 -8.34 -2.71 -15.08
N SER A 158 -7.93 -3.50 -16.09
CA SER A 158 -6.53 -3.63 -16.51
C SER A 158 -5.99 -2.39 -17.23
N LYS A 159 -6.85 -1.43 -17.55
CA LYS A 159 -6.49 -0.22 -18.28
C LYS A 159 -6.01 0.92 -17.37
N PRO A 160 -5.07 1.75 -17.85
CA PRO A 160 -4.64 2.99 -17.22
C PRO A 160 -5.73 3.80 -16.51
N GLU A 161 -6.78 4.11 -17.26
CA GLU A 161 -7.84 5.03 -16.89
C GLU A 161 -8.80 4.48 -15.83
N ASP A 162 -8.81 3.17 -15.63
CA ASP A 162 -9.74 2.48 -14.74
C ASP A 162 -9.08 2.06 -13.41
N ILE A 163 -7.81 2.40 -13.22
CA ILE A 163 -7.02 1.89 -12.10
C ILE A 163 -7.54 2.31 -10.73
N ASP A 164 -8.05 3.54 -10.62
CA ASP A 164 -8.62 4.02 -9.36
C ASP A 164 -9.96 3.34 -9.07
N ARG A 165 -10.69 2.91 -10.10
CA ARG A 165 -11.86 2.03 -9.94
C ARG A 165 -11.43 0.66 -9.44
N ALA A 166 -10.38 0.07 -10.01
CA ALA A 166 -9.82 -1.19 -9.53
C ALA A 166 -9.47 -1.13 -8.02
N ARG A 167 -8.80 -0.05 -7.60
CA ARG A 167 -8.47 0.18 -6.18
C ARG A 167 -9.72 0.29 -5.31
N ALA A 168 -10.71 1.07 -5.76
CA ALA A 168 -11.96 1.22 -5.02
C ALA A 168 -12.69 -0.12 -4.84
N GLU A 169 -12.68 -0.99 -5.85
CA GLU A 169 -13.28 -2.33 -5.80
C GLU A 169 -12.52 -3.26 -4.84
N TYR A 170 -11.18 -3.23 -4.84
CA TYR A 170 -10.38 -3.97 -3.86
C TYR A 170 -10.62 -3.48 -2.41
N ILE A 171 -10.80 -2.17 -2.21
CA ILE A 171 -11.18 -1.63 -0.90
C ILE A 171 -12.61 -2.07 -0.52
N ALA A 172 -13.56 -2.02 -1.46
CA ALA A 172 -14.92 -2.46 -1.24
C ALA A 172 -14.97 -3.94 -0.84
N MET A 173 -14.18 -4.80 -1.50
CA MET A 173 -13.99 -6.19 -1.11
C MET A 173 -13.52 -6.31 0.34
N GLY A 174 -12.53 -5.50 0.75
CA GLY A 174 -12.07 -5.44 2.15
C GLY A 174 -13.14 -5.01 3.14
N ARG A 175 -13.98 -4.03 2.79
CA ARG A 175 -15.09 -3.56 3.65
C ARG A 175 -16.12 -4.66 3.86
N GLU A 176 -16.57 -5.29 2.78
CA GLU A 176 -17.61 -6.32 2.85
C GLU A 176 -17.11 -7.57 3.59
N CYS A 177 -15.88 -7.98 3.32
CA CYS A 177 -15.26 -9.13 4.01
C CYS A 177 -14.98 -8.87 5.48
N ARG A 178 -15.03 -7.62 5.97
CA ARG A 178 -14.89 -7.32 7.40
C ARG A 178 -15.90 -8.08 8.26
N ARG A 179 -17.08 -8.40 7.70
CA ARG A 179 -18.11 -9.23 8.36
C ARG A 179 -17.59 -10.58 8.83
N LEU A 180 -16.59 -11.15 8.16
CA LEU A 180 -15.89 -12.37 8.59
C LEU A 180 -15.34 -12.24 10.01
N THR A 181 -14.78 -11.09 10.33
CA THR A 181 -14.13 -10.82 11.63
C THR A 181 -15.12 -10.65 12.78
N MET A 182 -16.42 -10.58 12.45
CA MET A 182 -17.52 -10.43 13.39
C MET A 182 -18.30 -11.74 13.61
N LEU A 183 -17.86 -12.85 13.01
CA LEU A 183 -18.48 -14.15 13.24
C LEU A 183 -18.35 -14.57 14.70
N ASP A 184 -19.43 -15.17 15.23
CA ASP A 184 -19.42 -15.79 16.54
C ASP A 184 -18.43 -16.97 16.54
N ARG A 185 -17.43 -16.89 17.42
CA ARG A 185 -16.27 -17.80 17.44
C ARG A 185 -16.68 -19.25 17.68
N ASP A 186 -17.67 -19.46 18.55
CA ASP A 186 -18.15 -20.80 18.92
C ASP A 186 -19.02 -21.38 17.81
N VAL A 187 -19.88 -20.56 17.20
CA VAL A 187 -20.77 -21.02 16.11
C VAL A 187 -19.98 -21.32 14.84
N ALA A 188 -18.99 -20.50 14.52
CA ALA A 188 -18.13 -20.67 13.34
C ALA A 188 -16.97 -21.66 13.57
N LEU A 189 -16.86 -22.25 14.77
CA LEU A 189 -15.80 -23.20 15.14
C LEU A 189 -14.39 -22.69 14.80
N LEU A 190 -14.11 -21.42 15.04
CA LEU A 190 -12.83 -20.82 14.63
C LEU A 190 -11.62 -21.39 15.38
N ASP A 191 -11.83 -21.99 16.56
CA ASP A 191 -10.79 -22.68 17.33
C ASP A 191 -10.48 -24.09 16.79
N ASP A 192 -11.29 -24.65 15.88
CA ASP A 192 -10.94 -25.87 15.15
C ASP A 192 -9.81 -25.56 14.16
N PRO A 193 -8.67 -26.26 14.20
CA PRO A 193 -7.50 -25.90 13.39
C PRO A 193 -7.74 -25.90 11.87
N GLU A 194 -8.59 -26.79 11.36
CA GLU A 194 -8.88 -26.86 9.93
C GLU A 194 -9.87 -25.77 9.52
N VAL A 195 -10.94 -25.57 10.30
CA VAL A 195 -11.94 -24.52 10.03
C VAL A 195 -11.32 -23.13 10.16
N GLY A 196 -10.60 -22.89 11.26
CA GLY A 196 -9.84 -21.66 11.48
C GLY A 196 -8.78 -21.43 10.39
N GLY A 197 -8.14 -22.49 9.90
CA GLY A 197 -7.23 -22.46 8.75
C GLY A 197 -7.89 -21.88 7.49
N HIS A 198 -9.05 -22.41 7.09
CA HIS A 198 -9.79 -21.89 5.94
C HIS A 198 -10.32 -20.46 6.16
N ALA A 199 -10.77 -20.11 7.36
CA ALA A 199 -11.17 -18.74 7.68
C ALA A 199 -9.99 -17.75 7.53
N VAL A 200 -8.78 -18.17 7.91
CA VAL A 200 -7.54 -17.40 7.66
C VAL A 200 -7.23 -17.31 6.17
N SER A 201 -7.40 -18.39 5.39
CA SER A 201 -7.21 -18.33 3.93
C SER A 201 -8.15 -17.33 3.24
N VAL A 202 -9.41 -17.23 3.69
CA VAL A 202 -10.32 -16.17 3.22
C VAL A 202 -9.75 -14.77 3.54
N CYS A 203 -9.20 -14.58 4.74
CA CYS A 203 -8.55 -13.31 5.11
C CYS A 203 -7.33 -13.02 4.23
N GLU A 204 -6.57 -14.03 3.84
CA GLU A 204 -5.38 -13.87 2.97
C GLU A 204 -5.74 -13.31 1.60
N VAL A 205 -6.84 -13.78 1.01
CA VAL A 205 -7.33 -13.23 -0.28
C VAL A 205 -7.66 -11.74 -0.14
N VAL A 206 -8.31 -11.37 0.97
CA VAL A 206 -8.66 -9.97 1.24
C VAL A 206 -7.43 -9.12 1.53
N ILE A 207 -6.46 -9.64 2.28
CA ILE A 207 -5.19 -8.98 2.53
C ILE A 207 -4.45 -8.70 1.21
N LYS A 208 -4.41 -9.68 0.29
CA LYS A 208 -3.83 -9.49 -1.06
C LYS A 208 -4.57 -8.41 -1.85
N ALA A 209 -5.89 -8.35 -1.78
CA ALA A 209 -6.68 -7.28 -2.39
C ALA A 209 -6.31 -5.90 -1.82
N LEU A 210 -6.22 -5.77 -0.50
CA LEU A 210 -5.84 -4.51 0.16
C LEU A 210 -4.41 -4.09 -0.17
N GLN A 211 -3.49 -5.04 -0.27
CA GLN A 211 -2.12 -4.79 -0.75
C GLN A 211 -2.14 -4.26 -2.19
N LYS A 212 -2.89 -4.93 -3.09
CA LYS A 212 -3.00 -4.51 -4.48
C LYS A 212 -3.62 -3.12 -4.64
N ALA A 213 -4.58 -2.76 -3.78
CA ALA A 213 -5.22 -1.44 -3.78
C ALA A 213 -4.23 -0.28 -3.52
N VAL A 214 -3.16 -0.51 -2.77
CA VAL A 214 -2.16 0.51 -2.44
C VAL A 214 -0.81 0.29 -3.12
N SER A 215 -0.67 -0.76 -3.93
CA SER A 215 0.48 -0.92 -4.80
C SER A 215 0.49 0.20 -5.85
N PHE A 216 1.69 0.61 -6.24
CA PHE A 216 1.82 1.32 -7.49
C PHE A 216 1.59 0.31 -8.61
N ILE A 217 0.89 0.73 -9.64
CA ILE A 217 0.63 -0.13 -10.78
C ILE A 217 1.23 0.58 -11.97
N SER A 218 2.03 -0.18 -12.73
CA SER A 218 2.63 0.30 -13.97
C SER A 218 1.55 0.39 -15.05
N VAL A 219 1.47 1.55 -15.66
CA VAL A 219 0.44 1.94 -16.60
C VAL A 219 1.15 2.43 -17.86
N GLY A 220 1.50 1.50 -18.74
CA GLY A 220 2.44 1.78 -19.83
C GLY A 220 3.76 2.31 -19.27
N ASP A 221 4.08 3.57 -19.55
CA ASP A 221 5.28 4.27 -19.09
C ASP A 221 5.08 5.07 -17.78
N VAL A 222 3.86 5.15 -17.25
CA VAL A 222 3.54 5.96 -16.07
C VAL A 222 3.27 5.06 -14.87
N LEU A 223 3.72 5.47 -13.68
CA LEU A 223 3.28 4.83 -12.43
C LEU A 223 2.07 5.57 -11.89
N SER A 224 0.98 4.84 -11.68
CA SER A 224 -0.17 5.39 -10.96
C SER A 224 0.03 5.17 -9.47
N GLU A 225 0.03 6.26 -8.69
CA GLU A 225 0.14 6.23 -7.24
C GLU A 225 -1.26 6.14 -6.59
N PRO A 226 -1.43 5.42 -5.47
CA PRO A 226 -2.68 5.43 -4.73
C PRO A 226 -2.88 6.77 -3.99
N SER A 227 -4.14 7.15 -3.78
CA SER A 227 -4.46 8.33 -2.97
C SER A 227 -4.24 8.05 -1.48
N GLU A 228 -3.98 9.11 -0.69
CA GLU A 228 -3.81 9.00 0.76
C GLU A 228 -5.05 8.39 1.44
N GLN A 229 -6.25 8.69 0.94
CA GLN A 229 -7.51 8.11 1.42
C GLN A 229 -7.52 6.58 1.24
N ILE A 230 -7.16 6.08 0.05
CA ILE A 230 -7.08 4.64 -0.23
C ILE A 230 -6.04 3.99 0.69
N CYS A 231 -4.87 4.61 0.85
CA CYS A 231 -3.83 4.10 1.74
C CYS A 231 -4.27 4.03 3.20
N GLY A 232 -4.91 5.09 3.72
CA GLY A 232 -5.38 5.14 5.11
C GLY A 232 -6.43 4.07 5.39
N GLU A 233 -7.36 3.89 4.47
CA GLU A 233 -8.42 2.90 4.60
C GLU A 233 -7.91 1.46 4.47
N ALA A 234 -7.05 1.17 3.50
CA ALA A 234 -6.44 -0.14 3.33
C ALA A 234 -5.66 -0.56 4.58
N LYS A 235 -4.90 0.38 5.18
CA LYS A 235 -4.16 0.14 6.44
C LYS A 235 -5.09 -0.20 7.60
N ALA A 236 -6.20 0.53 7.74
CA ALA A 236 -7.18 0.27 8.79
C ALA A 236 -7.82 -1.11 8.65
N LEU A 237 -8.29 -1.46 7.44
CA LEU A 237 -8.88 -2.77 7.15
C LEU A 237 -7.86 -3.91 7.34
N TYR A 238 -6.64 -3.73 6.84
CA TYR A 238 -5.58 -4.72 7.02
C TYR A 238 -5.33 -5.02 8.50
N GLY A 239 -5.23 -3.99 9.35
CA GLY A 239 -5.06 -4.17 10.80
C GLY A 239 -6.15 -5.03 11.43
N VAL A 240 -7.40 -4.88 10.98
CA VAL A 240 -8.54 -5.70 11.43
C VAL A 240 -8.36 -7.17 11.02
N PHE A 241 -8.01 -7.44 9.76
CA PHE A 241 -7.81 -8.80 9.28
C PHE A 241 -6.60 -9.49 9.92
N ILE A 242 -5.50 -8.77 10.16
CA ILE A 242 -4.34 -9.32 10.86
C ILE A 242 -4.67 -9.67 12.30
N HIS A 243 -5.37 -8.78 13.00
CA HIS A 243 -5.79 -9.04 14.36
C HIS A 243 -6.69 -10.27 14.42
N PHE A 244 -7.67 -10.37 13.51
CA PHE A 244 -8.53 -11.54 13.40
C PHE A 244 -7.73 -12.82 13.12
N ALA A 245 -6.89 -12.83 12.08
CA ALA A 245 -6.11 -14.00 11.69
C ALA A 245 -5.18 -14.48 12.81
N ARG A 246 -4.53 -13.56 13.54
CA ARG A 246 -3.70 -13.88 14.71
C ARG A 246 -4.53 -14.38 15.91
N SER A 247 -5.75 -13.91 16.07
CA SER A 247 -6.66 -14.40 17.11
C SER A 247 -7.11 -15.84 16.84
N VAL A 248 -7.28 -16.21 15.56
CA VAL A 248 -7.68 -17.56 15.13
C VAL A 248 -6.48 -18.50 15.11
N ARG A 249 -5.35 -18.03 14.59
CA ARG A 249 -4.09 -18.78 14.51
C ARG A 249 -2.95 -17.98 15.15
N PRO A 250 -2.66 -18.21 16.44
CA PRO A 250 -1.53 -17.57 17.11
C PRO A 250 -0.21 -17.83 16.36
N GLY A 251 0.59 -16.78 16.18
CA GLY A 251 1.81 -16.85 15.36
C GLY A 251 1.60 -16.70 13.86
N TYR A 252 0.36 -16.46 13.41
CA TYR A 252 0.10 -16.08 12.02
C TYR A 252 0.93 -14.84 11.64
N ASN A 253 1.71 -15.00 10.58
CA ASN A 253 2.40 -13.92 9.92
C ASN A 253 1.97 -13.90 8.46
N VAL A 254 1.73 -12.71 7.92
CA VAL A 254 1.36 -12.57 6.52
C VAL A 254 2.54 -13.00 5.66
N GLY A 255 2.40 -14.15 4.99
CA GLY A 255 3.22 -14.45 3.82
C GLY A 255 2.67 -13.68 2.62
N GLY A 256 3.53 -13.20 1.73
CA GLY A 256 3.08 -12.68 0.43
C GLY A 256 3.53 -11.28 0.02
N CYS A 257 4.49 -10.66 0.71
CA CYS A 257 5.10 -9.42 0.18
C CYS A 257 5.95 -9.66 -1.07
N ASP A 258 6.24 -10.92 -1.40
CA ASP A 258 7.07 -11.30 -2.54
C ASP A 258 6.51 -10.77 -3.87
N ALA A 259 5.20 -10.80 -4.07
CA ALA A 259 4.58 -10.30 -5.30
C ALA A 259 4.69 -8.77 -5.41
N VAL A 260 4.45 -8.05 -4.32
CA VAL A 260 4.59 -6.57 -4.28
C VAL A 260 6.05 -6.16 -4.46
N TYR A 261 6.98 -6.88 -3.82
CA TYR A 261 8.40 -6.64 -3.95
C TYR A 261 8.91 -7.01 -5.36
N ALA A 262 8.35 -8.02 -6.01
CA ALA A 262 8.66 -8.40 -7.39
C ALA A 262 8.21 -7.32 -8.39
N ASP A 263 6.99 -6.80 -8.25
CA ASP A 263 6.47 -5.72 -9.11
C ASP A 263 7.33 -4.45 -8.97
N ASN A 264 7.70 -4.08 -7.74
CA ASN A 264 8.60 -2.95 -7.50
C ASN A 264 9.99 -3.19 -8.10
N ARG A 265 10.58 -4.38 -7.89
CA ARG A 265 11.89 -4.73 -8.47
C ARG A 265 11.89 -4.65 -9.99
N ALA A 266 10.84 -5.13 -10.64
CA ALA A 266 10.70 -5.02 -12.09
C ALA A 266 10.74 -3.56 -12.55
N TYR A 267 10.10 -2.65 -11.81
CA TYR A 267 10.17 -1.22 -12.10
C TYR A 267 11.54 -0.61 -11.78
N ASN A 268 12.19 -1.03 -10.69
CA ASN A 268 13.55 -0.59 -10.37
C ASN A 268 14.54 -0.92 -11.50
N GLU A 269 14.38 -2.06 -12.17
CA GLU A 269 15.20 -2.39 -13.35
C GLU A 269 14.96 -1.43 -14.54
N ILE A 270 13.73 -0.94 -14.73
CA ILE A 270 13.43 0.10 -15.73
C ILE A 270 14.17 1.40 -15.37
N ALA A 271 14.13 1.81 -14.10
CA ALA A 271 14.83 3.01 -13.64
C ALA A 271 16.36 2.87 -13.77
N LYS A 272 16.93 1.71 -13.41
CA LYS A 272 18.36 1.42 -13.61
C LYS A 272 18.75 1.49 -15.08
N LYS A 273 17.91 0.97 -15.98
CA LYS A 273 18.13 1.06 -17.43
C LYS A 273 18.13 2.51 -17.90
N ALA A 274 17.19 3.34 -17.46
CA ALA A 274 17.16 4.77 -17.80
C ALA A 274 18.42 5.51 -17.31
N ILE A 275 18.94 5.18 -16.12
CA ILE A 275 20.23 5.72 -15.62
C ILE A 275 21.38 5.31 -16.54
N ALA A 276 21.45 4.04 -16.94
CA ALA A 276 22.51 3.54 -17.81
C ALA A 276 22.48 4.20 -19.20
N GLU A 277 21.28 4.35 -19.78
CA GLU A 277 21.07 5.04 -21.05
C GLU A 277 21.48 6.51 -20.97
N TYR A 278 21.05 7.22 -19.93
CA TYR A 278 21.47 8.61 -19.74
C TYR A 278 22.98 8.73 -19.50
N THR A 279 23.57 7.83 -18.73
CA THR A 279 25.02 7.82 -18.47
C THR A 279 25.82 7.66 -19.76
N ALA A 280 25.33 6.86 -20.72
CA ALA A 280 25.94 6.72 -22.03
C ALA A 280 25.87 8.03 -22.84
N VAL A 281 24.73 8.72 -22.82
CA VAL A 281 24.53 10.03 -23.48
C VAL A 281 25.42 11.10 -22.86
N ASN A 282 25.47 11.19 -21.53
CA ASN A 282 26.19 12.23 -20.80
C ASN A 282 27.71 11.96 -20.67
N ARG A 283 28.24 10.85 -21.23
CA ARG A 283 29.60 10.37 -20.96
C ARG A 283 30.70 11.42 -21.18
N THR A 284 30.58 12.22 -22.24
CA THR A 284 31.59 13.24 -22.58
C THR A 284 31.49 14.45 -21.66
N ASP A 285 30.28 14.92 -21.39
CA ASP A 285 30.00 16.08 -20.55
C ASP A 285 30.25 15.80 -19.07
N ALA A 286 29.97 14.58 -18.61
CA ALA A 286 30.24 14.11 -17.26
C ALA A 286 31.73 14.24 -16.87
N ARG A 287 32.66 14.03 -17.81
CA ARG A 287 34.11 14.24 -17.58
C ARG A 287 34.45 15.70 -17.24
N LYS A 288 33.61 16.63 -17.67
CA LYS A 288 33.71 18.06 -17.38
C LYS A 288 32.75 18.49 -16.27
N GLN A 289 32.15 17.55 -15.54
CA GLN A 289 31.11 17.80 -14.53
C GLN A 289 29.89 18.55 -15.09
N LEU A 290 29.55 18.32 -16.36
CA LEU A 290 28.39 18.89 -17.05
C LEU A 290 27.26 17.86 -17.18
N THR A 291 26.06 18.40 -17.40
CA THR A 291 24.81 17.68 -17.59
C THR A 291 24.30 17.97 -18.99
N THR A 292 24.21 16.95 -19.85
CA THR A 292 23.47 17.04 -21.11
C THR A 292 21.97 17.05 -20.81
N LYS A 293 21.26 18.12 -21.17
CA LYS A 293 19.79 18.22 -21.07
C LYS A 293 19.11 17.53 -22.27
N GLY A 294 17.85 17.15 -22.09
CA GLY A 294 16.98 16.61 -23.15
C GLY A 294 16.18 15.40 -22.69
N LYS A 295 15.42 14.81 -23.61
CA LYS A 295 14.48 13.71 -23.32
C LYS A 295 15.08 12.56 -22.47
N PRO A 296 16.32 12.07 -22.74
CA PRO A 296 16.91 11.00 -21.91
C PRO A 296 17.18 11.43 -20.46
N PHE A 297 17.52 12.70 -20.24
CA PHE A 297 17.70 13.25 -18.90
C PHE A 297 16.36 13.33 -18.16
N ASP A 298 15.35 13.90 -18.81
CA ASP A 298 14.03 14.09 -18.22
C ASP A 298 13.37 12.74 -17.88
N ASP A 299 13.50 11.74 -18.76
CA ASP A 299 13.04 10.37 -18.49
C ASP A 299 13.78 9.75 -17.31
N MET A 300 15.13 9.83 -17.26
CA MET A 300 15.89 9.31 -16.11
C MET A 300 15.43 9.93 -14.78
N ILE A 301 15.29 11.25 -14.71
CA ILE A 301 14.84 11.93 -13.48
C ILE A 301 13.44 11.45 -13.08
N TYR A 302 12.52 11.38 -14.03
CA TYR A 302 11.16 10.91 -13.81
C TYR A 302 11.13 9.46 -13.29
N ARG A 303 11.88 8.54 -13.91
CA ARG A 303 11.96 7.15 -13.49
C ARG A 303 12.60 7.00 -12.12
N CYS A 304 13.69 7.73 -11.84
CA CYS A 304 14.32 7.72 -10.51
C CYS A 304 13.36 8.21 -9.43
N ARG A 305 12.61 9.30 -9.68
CA ARG A 305 11.64 9.81 -8.70
C ARG A 305 10.53 8.79 -8.45
N SER A 306 9.95 8.26 -9.51
CA SER A 306 8.84 7.32 -9.41
C SER A 306 9.26 5.99 -8.76
N ALA A 307 10.44 5.46 -9.08
CA ALA A 307 10.98 4.25 -8.46
C ALA A 307 11.32 4.43 -6.97
N PHE A 308 11.87 5.60 -6.60
CA PHE A 308 12.10 5.96 -5.21
C PHE A 308 10.77 6.01 -4.42
N ASP A 309 9.78 6.72 -4.96
CA ASP A 309 8.46 6.85 -4.32
C ASP A 309 7.72 5.50 -4.26
N TYR A 310 7.85 4.66 -5.29
CA TYR A 310 7.29 3.30 -5.28
C TYR A 310 7.96 2.45 -4.19
N THR A 311 9.29 2.51 -4.04
CA THR A 311 9.97 1.76 -2.98
C THR A 311 9.57 2.21 -1.59
N TYR A 312 9.52 3.52 -1.34
CA TYR A 312 9.01 4.05 -0.08
C TYR A 312 7.59 3.55 0.22
N ASN A 313 6.69 3.61 -0.75
CA ASN A 313 5.32 3.15 -0.57
C ASN A 313 5.23 1.64 -0.34
N THR A 314 6.02 0.84 -1.07
CA THR A 314 6.06 -0.61 -0.92
C THR A 314 6.47 -1.03 0.50
N ILE A 315 7.42 -0.33 1.09
CA ILE A 315 7.99 -0.69 2.40
C ILE A 315 7.16 -0.11 3.55
N PHE A 316 6.76 1.16 3.48
CA PHE A 316 6.17 1.88 4.62
C PHE A 316 4.66 2.14 4.50
N VAL A 317 4.10 2.01 3.30
CA VAL A 317 2.69 2.32 3.05
C VAL A 317 1.89 1.06 2.74
N CYS A 318 2.43 0.13 1.98
CA CYS A 318 1.78 -1.12 1.65
C CYS A 318 1.59 -1.99 2.90
N PRO A 319 0.36 -2.47 3.18
CA PRO A 319 0.14 -3.39 4.28
C PRO A 319 1.00 -4.64 4.17
N GLY A 320 1.65 -5.02 5.26
CA GLY A 320 2.59 -6.14 5.27
C GLY A 320 3.98 -5.82 4.74
N GLY A 321 4.25 -4.61 4.23
CA GLY A 321 5.61 -4.14 3.98
C GLY A 321 6.48 -4.16 5.25
N LYS A 322 7.79 -3.91 5.08
CA LYS A 322 8.76 -3.96 6.18
C LYS A 322 8.85 -5.35 6.82
N THR A 323 9.00 -6.37 5.98
CA THR A 323 9.15 -7.78 6.39
C THR A 323 10.55 -8.09 6.93
N GLY A 324 11.51 -7.20 6.71
CA GLY A 324 12.93 -7.45 6.88
C GLY A 324 13.50 -8.39 5.80
N GLY A 325 14.81 -8.61 5.89
CA GLY A 325 15.52 -9.56 5.03
C GLY A 325 16.13 -8.94 3.77
N LYS A 326 16.75 -9.81 2.95
CA LYS A 326 17.59 -9.41 1.81
C LYS A 326 16.82 -8.70 0.69
N GLU A 327 15.56 -9.04 0.50
CA GLU A 327 14.76 -8.46 -0.58
C GLU A 327 14.36 -7.02 -0.28
N GLU A 328 14.01 -6.74 0.98
CA GLU A 328 13.79 -5.37 1.43
C GLU A 328 15.09 -4.56 1.38
N GLU A 329 16.20 -5.13 1.84
CA GLU A 329 17.53 -4.50 1.76
C GLU A 329 17.89 -4.11 0.32
N ALA A 330 17.64 -5.01 -0.65
CA ALA A 330 17.92 -4.78 -2.06
C ALA A 330 17.07 -3.62 -2.63
N LEU A 331 15.76 -3.60 -2.34
CA LEU A 331 14.88 -2.52 -2.77
C LEU A 331 15.30 -1.18 -2.17
N ILE A 332 15.61 -1.12 -0.88
CA ILE A 332 16.08 0.11 -0.22
C ILE A 332 17.40 0.57 -0.86
N THR A 333 18.32 -0.35 -1.13
CA THR A 333 19.60 -0.05 -1.78
C THR A 333 19.41 0.56 -3.17
N ASP A 334 18.47 0.02 -3.96
CA ASP A 334 18.10 0.59 -5.26
C ASP A 334 17.51 1.99 -5.11
N ALA A 335 16.60 2.19 -4.15
CA ALA A 335 16.02 3.49 -3.86
C ALA A 335 17.09 4.53 -3.48
N PHE A 336 18.14 4.14 -2.74
CA PHE A 336 19.28 5.02 -2.50
C PHE A 336 20.01 5.41 -3.78
N ALA A 337 20.23 4.47 -4.70
CA ALA A 337 20.86 4.79 -5.98
C ALA A 337 20.02 5.80 -6.78
N PHE A 338 18.69 5.70 -6.72
CA PHE A 338 17.78 6.67 -7.34
C PHE A 338 17.81 8.03 -6.62
N ALA A 339 17.81 8.02 -5.29
CA ALA A 339 17.94 9.24 -4.48
C ALA A 339 19.25 9.99 -4.78
N VAL A 340 20.35 9.27 -4.98
CA VAL A 340 21.63 9.86 -5.41
C VAL A 340 21.45 10.61 -6.73
N GLN A 341 20.79 10.00 -7.72
CA GLN A 341 20.53 10.71 -8.98
C GLN A 341 19.72 11.98 -8.75
N LEU A 342 18.68 11.96 -7.92
CA LEU A 342 17.82 13.12 -7.66
C LEU A 342 18.52 14.24 -6.88
N LEU A 343 19.46 13.90 -5.99
CA LEU A 343 20.18 14.85 -5.15
C LEU A 343 21.43 15.46 -5.81
N LEU A 344 21.96 14.81 -6.85
CA LEU A 344 23.14 15.31 -7.55
C LEU A 344 22.85 16.67 -8.23
N PRO A 345 23.68 17.71 -8.01
CA PRO A 345 23.51 18.99 -8.69
C PRO A 345 23.72 18.83 -10.21
N ARG A 346 22.97 19.60 -10.99
CA ARG A 346 23.03 19.64 -12.45
C ARG A 346 23.75 20.88 -12.89
N THR A 347 24.77 20.72 -13.74
CA THR A 347 25.47 21.87 -14.30
C THR A 347 25.34 21.91 -15.81
N THR A 348 24.84 23.02 -16.35
CA THR A 348 24.76 23.24 -17.79
C THR A 348 25.54 24.48 -18.20
N LEU A 349 25.99 24.54 -19.45
CA LEU A 349 26.53 25.76 -20.03
C LEU A 349 25.40 26.55 -20.68
N GLY A 350 25.28 27.83 -20.31
CA GLY A 350 24.41 28.78 -20.98
C GLY A 350 24.91 29.11 -22.38
N ILE A 351 24.06 29.77 -23.18
CA ILE A 351 24.37 30.23 -24.55
C ILE A 351 25.59 31.17 -24.57
N ASP A 352 25.82 31.85 -23.47
CA ASP A 352 26.92 32.78 -23.25
C ASP A 352 28.18 32.14 -22.66
N GLY A 353 28.20 30.81 -22.54
CA GLY A 353 29.33 30.02 -22.06
C GLY A 353 29.47 29.97 -20.55
N TYR A 354 28.59 30.61 -19.78
CA TYR A 354 28.63 30.57 -18.32
C TYR A 354 28.00 29.30 -17.77
N ALA A 355 28.58 28.74 -16.71
CA ALA A 355 28.02 27.59 -16.01
C ALA A 355 26.79 27.99 -15.18
N GLU A 356 25.73 27.20 -15.29
CA GLU A 356 24.53 27.28 -14.47
C GLU A 356 24.40 26.02 -13.63
N VAL A 357 24.38 26.18 -12.30
CA VAL A 357 24.17 25.08 -11.36
C VAL A 357 22.74 25.08 -10.88
N SER A 358 22.06 23.95 -11.04
CA SER A 358 20.70 23.69 -10.58
C SER A 358 20.71 22.54 -9.58
N ALA A 359 20.11 22.75 -8.42
CA ALA A 359 19.89 21.73 -7.40
C ALA A 359 18.44 21.83 -6.92
N MET A 360 17.97 20.80 -6.21
CA MET A 360 16.66 20.87 -5.55
C MET A 360 16.64 22.07 -4.59
N ASP A 361 15.58 22.86 -4.63
CA ASP A 361 15.40 23.93 -3.66
C ASP A 361 15.12 23.35 -2.26
N LEU A 362 15.23 24.19 -1.24
CA LEU A 362 15.12 23.74 0.14
C LEU A 362 13.75 23.14 0.47
N ALA A 363 12.67 23.69 -0.09
CA ALA A 363 11.31 23.22 0.16
C ALA A 363 11.12 21.80 -0.40
N SER A 364 11.48 21.60 -1.67
CA SER A 364 11.43 20.30 -2.35
C SER A 364 12.33 19.28 -1.68
N LEU A 365 13.53 19.70 -1.25
CA LEU A 365 14.48 18.86 -0.53
C LEU A 365 13.95 18.42 0.83
N SER A 366 13.26 19.32 1.55
CA SER A 366 12.63 19.02 2.84
C SER A 366 11.50 18.01 2.68
N GLU A 367 10.64 18.16 1.66
CA GLU A 367 9.59 17.17 1.38
C GLU A 367 10.18 15.79 1.03
N PHE A 368 11.19 15.77 0.15
CA PHE A 368 11.89 14.55 -0.24
C PHE A 368 12.59 13.87 0.94
N SER A 369 13.22 14.66 1.83
CA SER A 369 13.95 14.14 2.99
C SER A 369 13.09 13.30 3.93
N ARG A 370 11.80 13.60 4.07
CA ARG A 370 10.91 12.83 4.96
C ARG A 370 10.85 11.36 4.55
N LYS A 371 10.72 11.10 3.25
CA LYS A 371 10.70 9.73 2.70
C LYS A 371 12.10 9.10 2.72
N LEU A 372 13.13 9.88 2.37
CA LEU A 372 14.52 9.42 2.39
C LEU A 372 14.96 8.99 3.80
N ASN A 373 14.56 9.73 4.82
CA ASN A 373 14.94 9.46 6.21
C ASN A 373 14.30 8.20 6.75
N ALA A 374 13.08 7.87 6.32
CA ALA A 374 12.46 6.59 6.65
C ALA A 374 13.27 5.43 6.05
N LEU A 375 13.65 5.52 4.76
CA LEU A 375 14.49 4.52 4.09
C LEU A 375 15.88 4.41 4.73
N ILE A 376 16.49 5.53 5.11
CA ILE A 376 17.76 5.56 5.88
C ILE A 376 17.62 4.83 7.20
N GLY A 377 16.60 5.15 8.00
CA GLY A 377 16.40 4.51 9.31
C GLY A 377 16.20 2.99 9.19
N GLU A 378 15.52 2.56 8.13
CA GLU A 378 15.35 1.13 7.85
C GLU A 378 16.66 0.47 7.43
N LEU A 379 17.41 1.07 6.51
CA LEU A 379 18.72 0.53 6.10
C LEU A 379 19.74 0.57 7.24
N GLU A 380 19.67 1.54 8.14
CA GLU A 380 20.51 1.57 9.34
C GLU A 380 20.23 0.36 10.23
N THR A 381 18.97 -0.04 10.34
CA THR A 381 18.55 -1.21 11.12
C THR A 381 18.97 -2.52 10.46
N ILE A 382 18.88 -2.61 9.12
CA ILE A 382 19.14 -3.84 8.36
C ILE A 382 20.63 -4.02 8.01
N ASN A 383 21.27 -2.99 7.45
CA ASN A 383 22.65 -3.02 6.97
C ASN A 383 23.34 -1.65 7.07
N ARG A 384 23.67 -1.25 8.31
CA ARG A 384 24.40 0.01 8.59
C ARG A 384 25.71 0.19 7.82
N PRO A 385 26.61 -0.82 7.68
CA PRO A 385 27.83 -0.65 6.90
C PRO A 385 27.59 -0.26 5.44
N LEU A 386 26.56 -0.81 4.81
CA LEU A 386 26.17 -0.45 3.45
C LEU A 386 25.65 1.00 3.39
N LEU A 387 24.80 1.39 4.35
CA LEU A 387 24.31 2.77 4.46
C LEU A 387 25.46 3.79 4.54
N ASP A 388 26.44 3.55 5.42
CA ASP A 388 27.58 4.46 5.59
C ASP A 388 28.36 4.64 4.26
N VAL A 389 28.56 3.56 3.50
CA VAL A 389 29.21 3.61 2.18
C VAL A 389 28.39 4.39 1.15
N GLN A 390 27.06 4.22 1.14
CA GLN A 390 26.19 4.93 0.19
C GLN A 390 26.12 6.43 0.50
N LEU A 391 26.03 6.80 1.78
CA LEU A 391 26.04 8.21 2.21
C LEU A 391 27.38 8.88 1.88
N GLU A 392 28.51 8.21 2.14
CA GLU A 392 29.83 8.73 1.80
C GLU A 392 29.98 8.96 0.28
N LYS A 393 29.50 8.03 -0.55
CA LYS A 393 29.47 8.19 -2.02
C LYS A 393 28.62 9.38 -2.45
N LEU A 394 27.42 9.55 -1.87
CA LEU A 394 26.54 10.67 -2.16
C LEU A 394 27.24 12.01 -1.84
N TYR A 395 27.75 12.17 -0.62
CA TYR A 395 28.39 13.41 -0.19
C TYR A 395 29.64 13.72 -1.02
N SER A 396 30.44 12.70 -1.32
CA SER A 396 31.62 12.84 -2.18
C SER A 396 31.24 13.35 -3.57
N ALA A 397 30.27 12.72 -4.23
CA ALA A 397 29.87 13.10 -5.59
C ALA A 397 29.27 14.52 -5.67
N VAL A 398 28.47 14.93 -4.68
CA VAL A 398 27.95 16.31 -4.60
C VAL A 398 29.10 17.30 -4.30
N CYS A 399 30.01 16.96 -3.39
CA CYS A 399 31.18 17.77 -3.04
C CYS A 399 32.08 18.01 -4.26
N ASP A 400 32.36 16.97 -5.04
CA ASP A 400 33.18 17.08 -6.24
C ASP A 400 32.57 18.04 -7.26
N CYS A 401 31.26 17.95 -7.50
CA CYS A 401 30.57 18.89 -8.40
C CYS A 401 30.63 20.33 -7.88
N VAL A 402 30.32 20.54 -6.59
CA VAL A 402 30.33 21.87 -5.97
C VAL A 402 31.73 22.49 -6.02
N ARG A 403 32.76 21.74 -5.60
CA ARG A 403 34.14 22.22 -5.56
C ARG A 403 34.70 22.47 -6.95
N TYR A 404 34.43 21.57 -7.91
CA TYR A 404 34.88 21.75 -9.29
C TYR A 404 34.34 23.09 -9.83
N ARG A 405 33.03 23.34 -9.70
CA ARG A 405 32.40 24.56 -10.21
C ARG A 405 32.80 25.82 -9.48
N TYR A 406 32.92 25.75 -8.16
CA TYR A 406 33.41 26.88 -7.39
C TYR A 406 34.84 27.24 -7.83
N ASN A 407 35.76 26.26 -7.88
CA ASN A 407 37.17 26.51 -8.18
C ASN A 407 37.44 26.94 -9.63
N ASP A 408 36.60 26.52 -10.58
CA ASP A 408 36.68 26.92 -11.99
C ASP A 408 36.40 28.42 -12.15
N GLU A 409 35.39 28.94 -11.44
CA GLU A 409 34.95 30.34 -11.55
C GLU A 409 35.61 31.28 -10.52
N GLU A 410 36.10 30.77 -9.39
CA GLU A 410 36.61 31.59 -8.29
C GLU A 410 37.77 32.54 -8.69
N PRO A 411 38.80 32.14 -9.46
CA PRO A 411 39.88 33.04 -9.86
C PRO A 411 39.41 34.20 -10.73
N ARG A 412 38.34 34.00 -11.51
CA ARG A 412 37.72 35.03 -12.32
C ARG A 412 36.83 35.92 -11.47
N MET A 413 35.99 35.31 -10.65
CA MET A 413 35.12 36.00 -9.70
C MET A 413 35.93 36.94 -8.79
N ARG A 414 37.03 36.49 -8.17
CA ARG A 414 37.88 37.35 -7.31
C ARG A 414 38.39 38.62 -7.99
N ARG A 415 38.63 38.59 -9.30
CA ARG A 415 39.10 39.76 -10.07
C ARG A 415 37.98 40.69 -10.48
N GLU A 416 36.80 40.14 -10.75
CA GLU A 416 35.68 40.86 -11.37
C GLU A 416 34.59 41.26 -10.36
N ILE A 417 34.57 40.68 -9.15
CA ILE A 417 33.44 40.74 -8.21
C ILE A 417 33.08 42.17 -7.77
N ASP A 418 34.06 43.04 -7.52
CA ASP A 418 33.80 44.41 -7.08
C ASP A 418 33.19 45.26 -8.20
N ALA A 419 33.73 45.14 -9.40
CA ALA A 419 33.20 45.80 -10.60
C ALA A 419 31.80 45.26 -10.95
N ALA A 420 31.60 43.95 -10.86
CA ALA A 420 30.31 43.31 -11.08
C ALA A 420 29.26 43.78 -10.06
N ARG A 421 29.61 43.81 -8.76
CA ARG A 421 28.73 44.28 -7.69
C ARG A 421 28.30 45.73 -7.88
N LEU A 422 29.24 46.62 -8.19
CA LEU A 422 28.94 48.04 -8.42
C LEU A 422 28.09 48.26 -9.67
N GLY A 423 28.42 47.56 -10.76
CA GLY A 423 27.74 47.72 -12.04
C GLY A 423 26.44 46.94 -12.20
N LYS A 424 26.15 45.97 -11.31
CA LYS A 424 25.04 45.00 -11.44
C LYS A 424 24.91 44.44 -12.87
N ASN A 425 26.06 44.14 -13.47
CA ASN A 425 26.17 43.72 -14.86
C ASN A 425 25.86 42.22 -15.03
N LYS A 426 26.08 41.69 -16.24
CA LYS A 426 25.82 40.27 -16.54
C LYS A 426 26.60 39.32 -15.62
N GLN A 427 27.85 39.63 -15.30
CA GLN A 427 28.71 38.85 -14.41
C GLN A 427 28.13 38.79 -12.99
N TYR A 428 27.56 39.89 -12.50
CA TYR A 428 26.88 39.90 -11.21
C TYR A 428 25.76 38.87 -11.13
N PHE A 429 24.86 38.85 -12.13
CA PHE A 429 23.75 37.90 -12.16
C PHE A 429 24.21 36.46 -12.32
N HIS A 430 25.28 36.23 -13.11
CA HIS A 430 25.89 34.91 -13.24
C HIS A 430 26.45 34.42 -11.89
N TYR A 431 27.37 35.15 -11.25
CA TYR A 431 27.98 34.74 -9.99
C TYR A 431 26.94 34.54 -8.89
N ARG A 432 25.95 35.43 -8.81
CA ARG A 432 24.84 35.32 -7.87
C ARG A 432 24.07 34.01 -8.03
N ASN A 433 23.72 33.65 -9.27
CA ASN A 433 22.99 32.42 -9.55
C ASN A 433 23.84 31.16 -9.35
N LEU A 434 25.11 31.21 -9.75
CA LEU A 434 26.08 30.12 -9.55
C LEU A 434 26.25 29.80 -8.07
N LEU A 435 26.62 30.80 -7.26
CA LEU A 435 26.88 30.62 -5.83
C LEU A 435 25.63 30.13 -5.11
N TYR A 436 24.46 30.67 -5.44
CA TYR A 436 23.22 30.17 -4.86
C TYR A 436 22.94 28.70 -5.22
N GLY A 437 23.15 28.30 -6.47
CA GLY A 437 23.03 26.91 -6.90
C GLY A 437 23.96 25.97 -6.14
N LEU A 438 25.20 26.40 -5.87
CA LEU A 438 26.17 25.67 -5.05
C LEU A 438 25.73 25.55 -3.59
N VAL A 439 25.19 26.62 -3.00
CA VAL A 439 24.64 26.59 -1.64
C VAL A 439 23.48 25.62 -1.53
N CYS A 440 22.54 25.65 -2.48
CA CYS A 440 21.42 24.70 -2.51
C CYS A 440 21.90 23.25 -2.68
N ALA A 441 22.91 23.01 -3.52
CA ALA A 441 23.50 21.67 -3.67
C ALA A 441 24.07 21.13 -2.35
N SER A 442 24.75 21.99 -1.57
CA SER A 442 25.28 21.63 -0.26
C SER A 442 24.20 21.40 0.81
N ALA A 443 22.96 21.85 0.60
CA ALA A 443 21.88 21.65 1.55
C ALA A 443 21.54 20.16 1.78
N ALA A 444 21.85 19.29 0.81
CA ALA A 444 21.69 17.83 0.95
C ALA A 444 22.55 17.23 2.08
N ALA A 445 23.60 17.92 2.53
CA ALA A 445 24.44 17.50 3.65
C ALA A 445 23.98 18.01 5.02
N LEU A 446 22.89 18.78 5.10
CA LEU A 446 22.40 19.30 6.37
C LEU A 446 21.77 18.21 7.23
N THR A 447 21.95 18.26 8.55
CA THR A 447 21.47 17.24 9.50
C THR A 447 19.95 17.13 9.48
N ARG A 448 19.27 18.26 9.26
CA ARG A 448 17.81 18.31 9.12
C ARG A 448 17.30 17.63 7.85
N ILE A 449 18.15 17.48 6.84
CA ILE A 449 17.79 16.85 5.56
C ILE A 449 18.17 15.38 5.62
N VAL A 450 19.43 15.05 5.88
CA VAL A 450 19.90 13.67 6.01
C VAL A 450 20.41 13.46 7.45
N PRO A 451 19.73 12.64 8.27
CA PRO A 451 20.08 12.40 9.65
C PRO A 451 21.47 11.78 9.75
N TYR A 452 22.13 12.12 10.85
CA TYR A 452 23.53 11.83 11.10
C TYR A 452 23.74 10.38 11.53
N THR A 453 24.51 9.61 10.77
CA THR A 453 25.17 8.39 11.27
C THR A 453 26.55 8.78 11.80
N SER A 454 26.90 8.33 13.00
CA SER A 454 28.07 8.81 13.76
C SER A 454 29.46 8.40 13.22
N ARG A 455 29.58 7.92 11.98
CA ARG A 455 30.86 7.47 11.39
C ARG A 455 31.06 8.00 9.95
N ARG A 456 32.32 8.30 9.59
CA ARG A 456 32.79 8.80 8.27
C ARG A 456 32.23 10.15 7.83
N GLN A 457 32.69 11.21 8.49
CA GLN A 457 32.18 12.58 8.31
C GLN A 457 33.01 13.46 7.38
N SER A 458 34.15 12.98 6.88
CA SER A 458 35.10 13.83 6.14
C SER A 458 34.46 14.46 4.91
N GLU A 459 33.75 13.68 4.09
CA GLU A 459 33.13 14.19 2.86
C GLU A 459 31.94 15.10 3.14
N ARG A 460 31.15 14.77 4.16
CA ARG A 460 30.04 15.62 4.61
C ARG A 460 30.54 16.99 5.09
N ILE A 461 31.55 17.01 5.96
CA ILE A 461 32.16 18.25 6.47
C ILE A 461 32.77 19.04 5.30
N ARG A 462 33.44 18.38 4.35
CA ARG A 462 33.99 19.04 3.16
C ARG A 462 32.89 19.71 2.33
N LEU A 463 31.77 19.02 2.10
CA LEU A 463 30.63 19.58 1.38
C LEU A 463 30.00 20.77 2.11
N LEU A 464 29.80 20.66 3.44
CA LEU A 464 29.29 21.77 4.26
C LEU A 464 30.22 22.99 4.22
N ARG A 465 31.54 22.78 4.28
CA ARG A 465 32.54 23.86 4.15
C ARG A 465 32.51 24.52 2.78
N ALA A 466 32.39 23.74 1.70
CA ALA A 466 32.27 24.26 0.35
C ALA A 466 30.98 25.08 0.17
N GLY A 467 29.86 24.60 0.70
CA GLY A 467 28.59 25.34 0.72
C GLY A 467 28.68 26.65 1.50
N LYS A 468 29.33 26.63 2.67
CA LYS A 468 29.56 27.84 3.47
C LYS A 468 30.40 28.87 2.70
N GLN A 469 31.48 28.42 2.04
CA GLN A 469 32.32 29.29 1.23
C GLN A 469 31.53 29.94 0.08
N ALA A 470 30.67 29.18 -0.60
CA ALA A 470 29.79 29.71 -1.64
C ALA A 470 28.78 30.73 -1.07
N ALA A 471 28.21 30.45 0.10
CA ALA A 471 27.30 31.37 0.77
C ALA A 471 27.99 32.68 1.20
N ASP A 472 29.21 32.61 1.74
CA ASP A 472 30.00 33.79 2.10
C ASP A 472 30.29 34.67 0.86
N GLY A 473 30.61 34.05 -0.28
CA GLY A 473 30.77 34.75 -1.55
C GLY A 473 29.48 35.42 -2.03
N LEU A 474 28.33 34.76 -1.83
CA LEU A 474 27.03 35.30 -2.20
C LEU A 474 26.65 36.48 -1.31
N LEU A 475 26.88 36.39 0.00
CA LEU A 475 26.69 37.50 0.94
C LEU A 475 27.56 38.70 0.54
N TYR A 476 28.82 38.48 0.16
CA TYR A 476 29.71 39.54 -0.30
C TYR A 476 29.19 40.26 -1.56
N LEU A 477 28.64 39.51 -2.53
CA LEU A 477 28.00 40.08 -3.74
C LEU A 477 26.85 41.03 -3.39
N PHE A 478 26.07 40.70 -2.36
CA PHE A 478 24.99 41.56 -1.86
C PHE A 478 25.47 42.63 -0.86
N GLY A 479 26.77 42.72 -0.60
CA GLY A 479 27.31 43.66 0.39
C GLY A 479 26.82 43.38 1.81
N TYR A 480 26.54 42.12 2.13
CA TYR A 480 26.01 41.64 3.41
C TYR A 480 24.64 42.19 3.81
N LYS A 481 23.89 42.76 2.85
CA LYS A 481 22.52 43.25 3.07
C LYS A 481 21.53 42.09 2.94
N LEU A 482 21.20 41.46 4.06
CA LEU A 482 20.25 40.33 4.09
C LEU A 482 18.86 40.71 3.56
N GLU A 483 18.38 41.92 3.88
CA GLU A 483 17.11 42.46 3.40
C GLU A 483 17.02 42.47 1.85
N ASP A 484 18.12 42.82 1.17
CA ASP A 484 18.20 42.83 -0.30
C ASP A 484 18.13 41.40 -0.87
N ILE A 485 18.65 40.40 -0.14
CA ILE A 485 18.61 38.99 -0.54
C ILE A 485 17.21 38.42 -0.35
N GLU A 486 16.62 38.67 0.81
CA GLU A 486 15.28 38.18 1.19
C GLU A 486 14.18 38.80 0.30
N SER A 487 14.39 40.03 -0.19
CA SER A 487 13.49 40.66 -1.15
C SER A 487 13.41 39.94 -2.50
N VAL A 488 14.36 39.05 -2.81
CA VAL A 488 14.38 38.23 -4.03
C VAL A 488 13.84 36.84 -3.70
N PRO A 489 12.62 36.47 -4.17
CA PRO A 489 11.97 35.21 -3.80
C PRO A 489 12.84 33.96 -4.04
N LYS A 490 13.67 33.98 -5.09
CA LYS A 490 14.60 32.88 -5.41
C LYS A 490 15.59 32.58 -4.28
N PHE A 491 15.99 33.59 -3.50
CA PHE A 491 17.03 33.47 -2.47
C PHE A 491 16.48 33.48 -1.04
N ALA A 492 15.15 33.42 -0.88
CA ALA A 492 14.49 33.51 0.42
C ALA A 492 15.02 32.47 1.43
N SER A 493 15.41 31.28 0.97
CA SER A 493 15.97 30.23 1.84
C SER A 493 17.47 30.37 2.17
N LEU A 494 18.18 31.38 1.65
CA LEU A 494 19.63 31.49 1.84
C LEU A 494 20.02 31.63 3.32
N ALA A 495 19.37 32.55 4.04
CA ALA A 495 19.68 32.81 5.46
C ALA A 495 19.47 31.54 6.31
N GLU A 496 18.41 30.80 6.02
CA GLU A 496 18.09 29.54 6.67
C GLU A 496 19.14 28.46 6.39
N ILE A 497 19.52 28.25 5.12
CA ILE A 497 20.57 27.30 4.75
C ILE A 497 21.89 27.68 5.42
N TYR A 498 22.27 28.96 5.39
CA TYR A 498 23.52 29.44 5.99
C TYR A 498 23.56 29.25 7.51
N GLY A 499 22.45 29.52 8.20
CA GLY A 499 22.32 29.24 9.63
C GLY A 499 22.50 27.75 9.95
N CYS A 500 21.92 26.87 9.14
CA CYS A 500 22.06 25.42 9.29
C CYS A 500 23.50 24.95 9.03
N LEU A 501 24.15 25.45 7.97
CA LEU A 501 25.55 25.13 7.66
C LEU A 501 26.48 25.45 8.85
N ASN A 502 26.32 26.63 9.45
CA ASN A 502 27.12 27.03 10.61
C ASN A 502 26.84 26.16 11.84
N THR A 503 25.57 25.84 12.09
CA THR A 503 25.15 25.00 13.22
C THR A 503 25.74 23.59 13.10
N ASP A 504 25.59 22.97 11.92
CA ASP A 504 26.11 21.62 11.66
C ASP A 504 27.64 21.58 11.70
N LEU A 505 28.33 22.55 11.09
CA LEU A 505 29.79 22.60 11.14
C LEU A 505 30.33 22.76 12.56
N LYS A 506 29.64 23.54 13.42
CA LYS A 506 30.01 23.72 14.82
C LYS A 506 29.75 22.45 15.65
N ALA A 507 28.71 21.70 15.32
CA ALA A 507 28.40 20.44 16.00
C ALA A 507 29.40 19.32 15.64
N MET A 508 30.07 19.43 14.48
CA MET A 508 31.03 18.44 13.96
C MET A 508 32.51 18.84 14.14
N SER A 509 32.77 20.00 14.73
CA SER A 509 34.11 20.51 15.09
C SER A 509 34.38 20.30 16.57
#